data_AF-A0A3Q7GGU9-F1
#
_entry.id   AF-A0A3Q7GGU9-F1
#
_cell.length_a   1.000
_cell.length_b   1.000
_cell.length_c   1.000
_cell.angle_alpha   90.00
_cell.angle_beta   90.00
_cell.angle_gamma   90.00
#
_symmetry.space_group_name_H-M   'P 1'
#
loop_
_entity.id
_entity.type
_entity.pdbx_description
1 polymer ?
#
loop_
_entity_poly.entity_id
_entity_poly.type
_entity_poly.pdbx_seq_one_letter_code
_entity_poly.pdbx_strand_id
1 'polypeptide(L)'
;MLLPFYSAGKSLLLLFDHHVQHLCKRHGKNLLDHSGNVTRPWIYQFESQSCQLSSFSKSEHHAQFSPDVQHNPPTHPIPSFLTSKNCIAFQEIFLISTMVSERNLSKNVCIIGTGPSGLVAARELRNEGHNVVVFEQNHDVGGQWLYQPKVEHEDPLGRNNILIVHSSIYASLRLTSPREIMGFTDFPFVVKKGRDPRRFPGHKELLLYLQDFCEYFGLREMIRFNTRVEYVGMLNYPEFGKDLRWIVKSKEKEAEEGVEEVFDAVVVATGHYSQPRLPNIKGMDAWRRKQMHSHIYRVPEPFRNEVVVVVGNSLSGQDIGMELVDVAKEIHLSAKSLDVSEGLSKVISKHQNLHLCPQIDSLHEDGRVLFVDGTSIDADTIIYCTGYSYSFPFLDTKGMVIVDDDRVGPLYEHTFPPSLAPSLSFVGIPRKLIGFPFFESQAKWIAQLLSGKRTLPSWDEMMQSIKEFYRSREIDGIPKHNTHDLANFEYCDKYADYIGFPHLEEWRKELCLSVLRNADKNLDTYRDSYDDSEMLQEAYQSPHFAHLGPETF
;
A
#
# COMPACT_ATOMS: atom_id res chain seq x y z
N MET A 1 -7.44 4.13 6.34
CA MET A 1 -7.39 3.85 4.89
C MET A 1 -6.37 2.77 4.49
N LEU A 2 -5.87 1.93 5.42
CA LEU A 2 -4.72 1.04 5.15
C LEU A 2 -4.86 -0.42 5.62
N LEU A 3 -6.07 -0.97 5.83
CA LEU A 3 -6.42 -2.42 5.90
C LEU A 3 -7.95 -2.62 6.20
N PRO A 4 -8.60 -3.77 5.87
CA PRO A 4 -9.96 -3.82 5.26
C PRO A 4 -10.99 -4.77 5.92
N PHE A 5 -12.22 -4.88 5.38
CA PHE A 5 -13.07 -6.10 5.22
C PHE A 5 -14.60 -5.86 5.25
N TYR A 6 -15.14 -4.77 4.68
CA TYR A 6 -16.61 -4.66 4.49
C TYR A 6 -16.94 -4.17 3.09
N SER A 7 -17.35 -5.11 2.23
CA SER A 7 -18.16 -4.85 1.04
C SER A 7 -18.67 -6.18 0.49
N ALA A 8 -20.01 -6.31 0.48
CA ALA A 8 -20.84 -7.35 -0.11
C ALA A 8 -21.14 -8.60 0.74
N GLY A 9 -22.24 -8.54 1.51
CA GLY A 9 -23.34 -9.54 1.51
C GLY A 9 -23.06 -11.00 1.92
N LYS A 10 -21.82 -11.42 2.10
CA LYS A 10 -21.40 -12.64 2.78
C LYS A 10 -20.09 -12.33 3.46
N SER A 11 -20.10 -12.44 4.78
CA SER A 11 -18.94 -12.32 5.67
C SER A 11 -17.67 -12.84 4.99
N LEU A 12 -16.67 -11.98 4.74
CA LEU A 12 -15.37 -12.43 4.24
C LEU A 12 -14.70 -13.38 5.25
N LEU A 13 -15.12 -13.32 6.52
CA LEU A 13 -14.80 -14.32 7.54
C LEU A 13 -15.20 -15.75 7.09
N LEU A 14 -16.30 -15.94 6.34
CA LEU A 14 -16.70 -17.24 5.81
C LEU A 14 -15.82 -17.71 4.64
N LEU A 15 -15.30 -16.79 3.82
CA LEU A 15 -14.31 -17.14 2.78
C LEU A 15 -12.98 -17.55 3.41
N PHE A 16 -12.56 -16.88 4.49
CA PHE A 16 -11.42 -17.30 5.31
C PHE A 16 -11.68 -18.64 5.99
N ASP A 17 -12.87 -18.87 6.57
CA ASP A 17 -13.24 -20.13 7.24
C ASP A 17 -13.23 -21.32 6.26
N HIS A 18 -13.76 -21.13 5.05
CA HIS A 18 -13.78 -22.18 4.03
C HIS A 18 -12.37 -22.49 3.48
N HIS A 19 -11.45 -21.52 3.50
CA HIS A 19 -10.05 -21.70 3.08
C HIS A 19 -9.18 -22.34 4.17
N VAL A 20 -9.39 -21.97 5.43
CA VAL A 20 -8.78 -22.62 6.60
C VAL A 20 -9.20 -24.09 6.68
N GLN A 21 -10.47 -24.40 6.45
CA GLN A 21 -10.94 -25.79 6.36
C GLN A 21 -10.32 -26.55 5.18
N HIS A 22 -10.03 -25.87 4.06
CA HIS A 22 -9.38 -26.48 2.91
C HIS A 22 -7.88 -26.76 3.14
N LEU A 23 -7.19 -25.89 3.90
CA LEU A 23 -5.81 -26.08 4.35
C LEU A 23 -5.70 -27.23 5.37
N CYS A 24 -6.65 -27.37 6.29
CA CYS A 24 -6.72 -28.51 7.21
C CYS A 24 -6.92 -29.84 6.48
N LYS A 25 -7.71 -29.87 5.38
CA LYS A 25 -7.88 -31.06 4.54
C LYS A 25 -6.62 -31.42 3.73
N ARG A 26 -5.80 -30.44 3.35
CA ARG A 26 -4.58 -30.66 2.53
C ARG A 26 -3.40 -31.22 3.34
N HIS A 27 -3.40 -31.05 4.67
CA HIS A 27 -2.36 -31.55 5.57
C HIS A 27 -2.76 -32.74 6.46
N GLY A 28 -3.92 -33.37 6.19
CA GLY A 28 -4.24 -34.69 6.74
C GLY A 28 -4.28 -34.78 8.27
N LYS A 29 -4.81 -33.76 8.96
CA LYS A 29 -5.04 -33.81 10.42
C LYS A 29 -6.50 -33.56 10.75
N ASN A 30 -7.23 -34.62 11.07
CA ASN A 30 -8.53 -34.53 11.76
C ASN A 30 -8.26 -34.18 13.23
N LEU A 31 -8.84 -33.09 13.72
CA LEU A 31 -8.84 -32.72 15.14
C LEU A 31 -10.27 -32.78 15.69
N LEU A 32 -10.99 -33.87 15.44
CA LEU A 32 -12.27 -34.19 16.08
C LEU A 32 -12.43 -35.72 16.11
N ASP A 33 -12.61 -36.31 17.30
CA ASP A 33 -13.32 -37.59 17.39
C ASP A 33 -14.84 -37.33 17.50
N HIS A 34 -15.64 -38.37 17.27
CA HIS A 34 -17.11 -38.31 17.19
C HIS A 34 -17.83 -37.90 18.50
N SER A 35 -17.16 -37.30 19.47
CA SER A 35 -17.76 -36.86 20.73
C SER A 35 -17.49 -35.40 21.15
N GLY A 36 -16.75 -34.61 20.36
CA GLY A 36 -16.75 -33.14 20.51
C GLY A 36 -16.10 -32.56 21.78
N ASN A 37 -15.01 -33.15 22.30
CA ASN A 37 -14.23 -32.57 23.40
C ASN A 37 -12.75 -32.30 23.04
N VAL A 38 -12.21 -31.20 23.58
CA VAL A 38 -10.81 -30.76 23.42
C VAL A 38 -9.92 -31.42 24.48
N THR A 39 -8.77 -31.97 24.10
CA THR A 39 -7.74 -32.43 25.05
C THR A 39 -6.39 -31.72 24.82
N ARG A 40 -5.81 -31.22 25.91
CA ARG A 40 -4.39 -30.87 26.13
C ARG A 40 -4.01 -31.42 27.52
N PRO A 41 -2.73 -31.54 27.93
CA PRO A 41 -1.45 -31.57 27.18
C PRO A 41 -0.51 -32.73 27.65
N TRP A 42 0.59 -33.00 26.94
CA TRP A 42 1.79 -33.62 27.57
C TRP A 42 3.10 -33.09 26.98
N ILE A 43 3.94 -32.58 27.89
CA ILE A 43 5.39 -32.34 27.80
C ILE A 43 6.08 -33.62 28.26
N TYR A 44 7.09 -34.14 27.55
CA TYR A 44 8.37 -34.65 28.10
C TYR A 44 9.32 -35.19 27.01
N GLN A 45 10.58 -34.77 27.17
CA GLN A 45 11.88 -35.35 26.77
C GLN A 45 11.97 -36.52 25.77
N PHE A 46 12.88 -36.38 24.80
CA PHE A 46 13.83 -37.44 24.46
C PHE A 46 15.21 -36.85 24.12
N GLU A 47 16.20 -37.19 24.96
CA GLU A 47 17.63 -37.02 24.71
C GLU A 47 18.24 -38.34 24.20
N SER A 48 19.25 -38.20 23.35
CA SER A 48 20.36 -39.12 23.07
C SER A 48 20.08 -40.42 22.29
N GLN A 49 20.67 -40.51 21.09
CA GLN A 49 21.71 -41.50 20.83
C GLN A 49 22.67 -41.03 19.74
N SER A 50 23.94 -41.12 20.10
CA SER A 50 25.17 -40.74 19.43
C SER A 50 25.62 -41.71 18.33
N CYS A 51 26.32 -41.23 17.30
CA CYS A 51 27.42 -41.97 16.67
C CYS A 51 28.46 -41.05 15.96
N GLN A 52 29.59 -40.87 16.66
CA GLN A 52 31.00 -40.87 16.22
C GLN A 52 31.54 -39.98 15.06
N LEU A 53 32.20 -38.90 15.49
CA LEU A 53 33.59 -38.45 15.23
C LEU A 53 34.49 -39.13 14.17
N SER A 54 35.15 -38.31 13.34
CA SER A 54 36.63 -38.14 13.30
C SER A 54 36.96 -36.81 12.57
N SER A 55 37.36 -35.75 13.30
CA SER A 55 38.73 -35.26 13.56
C SER A 55 39.58 -34.90 12.32
N PHE A 56 39.90 -33.60 12.13
CA PHE A 56 41.28 -33.13 11.94
C PHE A 56 41.41 -31.65 12.31
N SER A 57 42.49 -31.35 13.02
CA SER A 57 42.84 -30.14 13.76
C SER A 57 43.25 -28.94 12.90
N LYS A 58 42.94 -27.72 13.36
CA LYS A 58 43.71 -26.51 13.05
C LYS A 58 44.11 -25.83 14.36
N SER A 59 45.41 -25.69 14.57
CA SER A 59 46.01 -24.74 15.51
C SER A 59 46.49 -23.51 14.72
N GLU A 60 46.14 -22.33 15.21
CA GLU A 60 46.62 -21.04 14.74
C GLU A 60 47.81 -20.60 15.60
N HIS A 61 48.84 -20.04 14.96
CA HIS A 61 49.86 -19.23 15.62
C HIS A 61 50.04 -17.91 14.84
N HIS A 62 49.94 -16.81 15.59
CA HIS A 62 50.32 -15.45 15.21
C HIS A 62 51.83 -15.30 14.99
N ALA A 63 52.23 -14.49 14.00
CA ALA A 63 53.42 -13.63 14.10
C ALA A 63 53.39 -12.48 13.06
N GLN A 64 53.85 -11.32 13.53
CA GLN A 64 53.94 -10.01 12.87
C GLN A 64 55.05 -9.92 11.80
N PHE A 65 55.00 -8.89 10.95
CA PHE A 65 56.10 -8.53 10.03
C PHE A 65 56.39 -7.02 10.00
N SER A 66 57.71 -6.72 9.94
CA SER A 66 58.43 -5.64 9.22
C SER A 66 59.65 -5.15 10.05
N PRO A 67 60.75 -4.60 9.47
CA PRO A 67 60.88 -3.99 8.13
C PRO A 67 62.19 -4.26 7.30
N ASP A 68 62.18 -3.76 6.06
CA ASP A 68 63.26 -3.24 5.18
C ASP A 68 64.47 -4.08 4.69
N VAL A 69 64.73 -4.04 3.35
CA VAL A 69 65.96 -3.49 2.68
C VAL A 69 65.95 -3.76 1.15
N GLN A 70 66.43 -2.77 0.39
CA GLN A 70 66.56 -2.64 -1.08
C GLN A 70 67.76 -3.43 -1.69
N HIS A 71 67.64 -3.92 -2.95
CA HIS A 71 68.47 -3.56 -4.14
C HIS A 71 68.33 -4.54 -5.33
N ASN A 72 68.57 -3.99 -6.54
CA ASN A 72 68.33 -4.44 -7.93
C ASN A 72 69.46 -5.37 -8.50
N PRO A 73 69.46 -5.80 -9.80
CA PRO A 73 68.98 -7.08 -10.34
C PRO A 73 70.13 -7.95 -10.94
N PRO A 74 69.84 -9.10 -11.59
CA PRO A 74 70.50 -9.33 -12.88
C PRO A 74 69.60 -9.95 -13.97
N THR A 75 70.13 -9.81 -15.19
CA THR A 75 69.59 -10.03 -16.53
C THR A 75 69.54 -11.49 -17.02
N HIS A 76 68.41 -11.86 -17.66
CA HIS A 76 68.15 -12.89 -18.71
C HIS A 76 68.41 -14.38 -18.40
N PRO A 77 67.72 -15.36 -19.04
CA PRO A 77 66.92 -15.29 -20.28
C PRO A 77 65.49 -15.86 -20.18
N ILE A 78 64.71 -15.63 -21.24
CA ILE A 78 63.37 -16.17 -21.49
C ILE A 78 63.42 -17.69 -21.67
N PRO A 79 62.54 -18.47 -21.01
CA PRO A 79 62.04 -19.72 -21.55
C PRO A 79 60.56 -19.59 -21.90
N SER A 80 60.30 -19.80 -23.18
CA SER A 80 58.99 -20.03 -23.79
C SER A 80 58.26 -21.20 -23.13
N PHE A 81 57.28 -20.92 -22.26
CA PHE A 81 56.18 -21.84 -21.95
C PHE A 81 54.95 -21.03 -21.50
N LEU A 82 54.24 -20.42 -22.46
CA LEU A 82 52.85 -20.05 -22.26
C LEU A 82 52.02 -21.31 -22.49
N THR A 83 51.74 -22.04 -21.41
CA THR A 83 50.72 -23.08 -21.43
C THR A 83 49.36 -22.42 -21.65
N SER A 84 48.53 -23.03 -22.50
CA SER A 84 47.20 -22.58 -22.91
C SER A 84 46.19 -22.37 -21.76
N LYS A 85 46.58 -22.64 -20.51
CA LYS A 85 45.73 -22.47 -19.32
C LYS A 85 45.74 -21.05 -18.75
N ASN A 86 46.79 -20.25 -18.99
CA ASN A 86 46.87 -18.88 -18.45
C ASN A 86 46.23 -17.82 -19.36
N CYS A 87 46.09 -18.06 -20.67
CA CYS A 87 45.30 -17.17 -21.55
C CYS A 87 43.79 -17.32 -21.32
N ILE A 88 43.32 -18.51 -20.95
CA ILE A 88 41.90 -18.75 -20.63
C ILE A 88 41.53 -18.05 -19.32
N ALA A 89 42.39 -18.12 -18.29
CA ALA A 89 42.15 -17.41 -17.04
C ALA A 89 42.14 -15.88 -17.20
N PHE A 90 43.01 -15.31 -18.04
CA PHE A 90 42.99 -13.87 -18.33
C PHE A 90 41.81 -13.44 -19.21
N GLN A 91 41.38 -14.26 -20.17
CA GLN A 91 40.15 -13.99 -20.93
C GLN A 91 38.89 -14.18 -20.09
N GLU A 92 38.84 -15.16 -19.19
CA GLU A 92 37.74 -15.35 -18.24
C GLU A 92 37.70 -14.24 -17.19
N ILE A 93 38.82 -13.79 -16.65
CA ILE A 93 38.87 -12.65 -15.71
C ILE A 93 38.53 -11.33 -16.43
N PHE A 94 38.94 -11.15 -17.69
CA PHE A 94 38.57 -9.97 -18.48
C PHE A 94 37.09 -10.04 -18.92
N LEU A 95 36.55 -11.21 -19.26
CA LEU A 95 35.11 -11.42 -19.50
C LEU A 95 34.29 -11.28 -18.23
N ILE A 96 34.76 -11.75 -17.07
CA ILE A 96 34.08 -11.56 -15.78
C ILE A 96 34.15 -10.08 -15.41
N SER A 97 35.27 -9.39 -15.64
CA SER A 97 35.38 -7.94 -15.39
C SER A 97 34.52 -7.11 -16.34
N THR A 98 34.31 -7.53 -17.60
CA THR A 98 33.39 -6.85 -18.53
C THR A 98 31.93 -7.25 -18.32
N MET A 99 31.63 -8.49 -17.92
CA MET A 99 30.27 -8.95 -17.56
C MET A 99 29.81 -8.43 -16.18
N VAL A 100 30.73 -8.19 -15.25
CA VAL A 100 30.45 -7.46 -14.00
C VAL A 100 30.30 -5.96 -14.25
N SER A 101 30.92 -5.42 -15.31
CA SER A 101 30.78 -4.01 -15.71
C SER A 101 29.43 -3.67 -16.38
N GLU A 102 28.69 -4.64 -16.92
CA GLU A 102 27.35 -4.39 -17.49
C GLU A 102 26.21 -4.48 -16.46
N ARG A 103 26.48 -4.93 -15.22
CA ARG A 103 25.47 -5.12 -14.16
C ARG A 103 25.65 -4.12 -13.01
N ASN A 104 25.31 -2.85 -13.26
CA ASN A 104 24.90 -1.82 -12.28
C ASN A 104 24.90 -0.44 -12.96
N LEU A 105 24.22 -0.30 -14.10
CA LEU A 105 24.04 1.03 -14.67
C LEU A 105 22.99 1.76 -13.83
N SER A 106 23.44 2.73 -13.05
CA SER A 106 22.56 3.68 -12.38
C SER A 106 21.58 4.26 -13.41
N LYS A 107 20.32 4.40 -13.01
CA LYS A 107 19.22 4.90 -13.85
C LYS A 107 18.75 6.21 -13.23
N ASN A 108 18.34 7.16 -14.06
CA ASN A 108 17.64 8.36 -13.62
C ASN A 108 16.15 8.03 -13.53
N VAL A 109 15.62 8.00 -12.31
CA VAL A 109 14.26 7.54 -12.01
C VAL A 109 13.42 8.69 -11.48
N CYS A 110 12.28 8.93 -12.10
CA CYS A 110 11.26 9.84 -11.62
C CYS A 110 10.25 9.10 -10.75
N ILE A 111 9.91 9.65 -9.59
CA ILE A 111 8.83 9.18 -8.74
C ILE A 111 7.79 10.29 -8.62
N ILE A 112 6.51 9.93 -8.74
CA ILE A 112 5.41 10.90 -8.69
C ILE A 112 4.61 10.68 -7.41
N GLY A 113 4.74 11.61 -6.46
CA GLY A 113 4.09 11.63 -5.16
C GLY A 113 5.01 11.24 -4.00
N THR A 114 4.81 11.88 -2.84
CA THR A 114 5.55 11.62 -1.58
C THR A 114 4.63 11.14 -0.45
N GLY A 115 3.58 10.40 -0.81
CA GLY A 115 2.88 9.55 0.15
C GLY A 115 3.76 8.40 0.65
N PRO A 116 3.24 7.51 1.50
CA PRO A 116 3.98 6.36 2.03
C PRO A 116 4.62 5.49 0.92
N SER A 117 3.91 5.28 -0.19
CA SER A 117 4.38 4.57 -1.37
C SER A 117 5.59 5.23 -2.04
N GLY A 118 5.53 6.55 -2.23
CA GLY A 118 6.59 7.30 -2.89
C GLY A 118 7.84 7.44 -2.04
N LEU A 119 7.68 7.66 -0.73
CA LEU A 119 8.81 7.75 0.21
C LEU A 119 9.60 6.44 0.28
N VAL A 120 8.91 5.30 0.39
CA VAL A 120 9.61 4.01 0.42
C VAL A 120 10.21 3.66 -0.94
N ALA A 121 9.54 3.98 -2.06
CA ALA A 121 10.11 3.83 -3.40
C ALA A 121 11.41 4.64 -3.57
N ALA A 122 11.40 5.89 -3.11
CA ALA A 122 12.56 6.78 -3.17
C ALA A 122 13.76 6.21 -2.39
N ARG A 123 13.50 5.71 -1.17
CA ARG A 123 14.52 5.05 -0.35
C ARG A 123 15.10 3.82 -1.05
N GLU A 124 14.27 2.90 -1.52
CA GLU A 124 14.74 1.64 -2.13
C GLU A 124 15.50 1.88 -3.43
N LEU A 125 15.03 2.79 -4.28
CA LEU A 125 15.71 3.13 -5.52
C LEU A 125 17.09 3.76 -5.26
N ARG A 126 17.20 4.66 -4.27
CA ARG A 126 18.49 5.22 -3.88
C ARG A 126 19.41 4.15 -3.27
N ASN A 127 18.89 3.29 -2.39
CA ASN A 127 19.69 2.22 -1.77
C ASN A 127 20.25 1.25 -2.81
N GLU A 128 19.56 1.10 -3.93
CA GLU A 128 19.97 0.28 -5.07
C GLU A 128 20.94 1.01 -6.02
N GLY A 129 21.23 2.29 -5.78
CA GLY A 129 22.22 3.08 -6.52
C GLY A 129 21.68 3.90 -7.69
N HIS A 130 20.36 4.10 -7.78
CA HIS A 130 19.74 4.94 -8.81
C HIS A 130 19.75 6.43 -8.44
N ASN A 131 19.79 7.29 -9.46
CA ASN A 131 19.58 8.72 -9.30
C ASN A 131 18.08 8.99 -9.27
N VAL A 132 17.57 9.49 -8.14
CA VAL A 132 16.12 9.63 -7.92
C VAL A 132 15.73 11.10 -7.86
N VAL A 133 14.66 11.45 -8.58
CA VAL A 133 13.94 12.72 -8.43
C VAL A 133 12.49 12.40 -8.10
N VAL A 134 11.97 13.02 -7.05
CA VAL A 134 10.58 12.85 -6.62
C VAL A 134 9.83 14.16 -6.78
N PHE A 135 8.67 14.14 -7.43
CA PHE A 135 7.80 15.29 -7.56
C PHE A 135 6.63 15.20 -6.58
N GLU A 136 6.43 16.23 -5.76
CA GLU A 136 5.32 16.36 -4.83
C GLU A 136 4.55 17.65 -5.09
N GLN A 137 3.25 17.54 -5.33
CA GLN A 137 2.40 18.69 -5.61
C GLN A 137 2.16 19.58 -4.39
N ASN A 138 2.32 19.04 -3.17
CA ASN A 138 2.17 19.79 -1.92
C ASN A 138 3.52 20.30 -1.38
N HIS A 139 3.43 21.12 -0.32
CA HIS A 139 4.59 21.75 0.33
C HIS A 139 5.37 20.81 1.27
N ASP A 140 4.83 19.62 1.55
CA ASP A 140 5.42 18.64 2.46
C ASP A 140 5.01 17.22 2.07
N VAL A 141 5.67 16.23 2.68
CA VAL A 141 5.42 14.81 2.48
C VAL A 141 4.12 14.35 3.14
N GLY A 142 3.72 13.11 2.84
CA GLY A 142 2.64 12.43 3.54
C GLY A 142 1.45 12.10 2.65
N GLY A 143 1.32 12.76 1.49
CA GLY A 143 0.22 12.52 0.55
C GLY A 143 -1.13 12.69 1.22
N GLN A 144 -1.92 11.61 1.31
CA GLN A 144 -3.22 11.61 2.01
C GLN A 144 -3.12 12.13 3.45
N TRP A 145 -2.02 11.85 4.14
CA TRP A 145 -1.82 12.14 5.56
C TRP A 145 -1.52 13.62 5.85
N LEU A 146 -1.22 14.40 4.81
CA LEU A 146 -1.10 15.85 4.90
C LEU A 146 -2.50 16.48 4.89
N TYR A 147 -3.07 16.69 6.08
CA TYR A 147 -4.41 17.24 6.24
C TYR A 147 -4.50 18.69 5.73
N GLN A 148 -5.47 18.95 4.86
CA GLN A 148 -5.75 20.27 4.28
C GLN A 148 -7.17 20.70 4.66
N PRO A 149 -7.36 21.63 5.61
CA PRO A 149 -8.70 21.99 6.10
C PRO A 149 -9.53 22.81 5.10
N LYS A 150 -8.88 23.55 4.20
CA LYS A 150 -9.51 24.44 3.22
C LYS A 150 -9.85 23.67 1.95
N VAL A 151 -11.15 23.56 1.67
CA VAL A 151 -11.72 22.80 0.54
C VAL A 151 -12.79 23.57 -0.22
N GLU A 152 -12.97 24.85 0.10
CA GLU A 152 -14.04 25.69 -0.45
C GLU A 152 -13.88 25.96 -1.96
N HIS A 153 -12.67 25.73 -2.49
CA HIS A 153 -12.34 25.84 -3.92
C HIS A 153 -12.55 24.54 -4.69
N GLU A 154 -12.79 23.42 -4.00
CA GLU A 154 -13.09 22.14 -4.65
C GLU A 154 -14.54 22.08 -5.10
N ASP A 155 -14.78 21.39 -6.21
CA ASP A 155 -16.14 20.98 -6.55
C ASP A 155 -16.65 20.01 -5.47
N PRO A 156 -17.79 20.29 -4.81
CA PRO A 156 -18.33 19.42 -3.78
C PRO A 156 -18.51 17.96 -4.19
N LEU A 157 -18.74 17.69 -5.47
CA LEU A 157 -18.90 16.33 -5.99
C LEU A 157 -17.62 15.79 -6.66
N GLY A 158 -16.57 16.60 -6.78
CA GLY A 158 -15.30 16.24 -7.42
C GLY A 158 -15.45 15.77 -8.86
N ARG A 159 -16.32 16.41 -9.65
CA ARG A 159 -16.51 16.14 -11.08
C ARG A 159 -15.39 16.73 -11.93
N ASN A 160 -14.61 17.64 -11.37
CA ASN A 160 -13.41 18.17 -12.01
C ASN A 160 -12.33 17.08 -12.12
N ASN A 161 -11.68 16.99 -13.28
CA ASN A 161 -10.61 16.01 -13.54
C ASN A 161 -9.29 16.37 -12.84
N ILE A 162 -9.15 17.61 -12.39
CA ILE A 162 -7.96 18.12 -11.70
C ILE A 162 -8.40 18.57 -10.32
N LEU A 163 -8.05 17.77 -9.30
CA LEU A 163 -8.19 18.14 -7.89
C LEU A 163 -7.03 19.06 -7.48
N ILE A 164 -7.35 20.07 -6.68
CA ILE A 164 -6.40 20.98 -6.03
C ILE A 164 -5.95 20.38 -4.69
N VAL A 165 -6.88 19.76 -3.97
CA VAL A 165 -6.69 19.12 -2.67
C VAL A 165 -6.53 17.62 -2.87
N HIS A 166 -5.41 17.08 -2.42
CA HIS A 166 -5.15 15.65 -2.54
C HIS A 166 -5.77 14.85 -1.39
N SER A 167 -5.66 15.38 -0.16
CA SER A 167 -6.07 14.69 1.05
C SER A 167 -7.58 14.58 1.19
N SER A 168 -8.05 13.39 1.51
CA SER A 168 -9.44 13.09 1.88
C SER A 168 -9.65 12.98 3.39
N ILE A 169 -8.68 13.43 4.20
CA ILE A 169 -8.72 13.31 5.66
C ILE A 169 -9.57 14.41 6.27
N TYR A 170 -10.29 14.07 7.35
CA TYR A 170 -11.02 14.99 8.22
C TYR A 170 -10.38 15.07 9.61
N ALA A 171 -10.67 16.15 10.34
CA ALA A 171 -9.88 16.59 11.49
C ALA A 171 -9.81 15.56 12.65
N SER A 172 -10.88 14.80 12.85
CA SER A 172 -10.99 13.81 13.93
C SER A 172 -10.48 12.42 13.56
N LEU A 173 -10.07 12.21 12.29
CA LEU A 173 -9.76 10.89 11.76
C LEU A 173 -8.67 10.21 12.61
N ARG A 174 -9.02 9.03 13.13
CA ARG A 174 -8.09 8.09 13.74
C ARG A 174 -7.77 6.96 12.78
N LEU A 175 -6.59 6.38 12.91
CA LEU A 175 -6.23 5.20 12.13
C LEU A 175 -7.23 4.07 12.40
N THR A 176 -7.49 3.29 11.35
CA THR A 176 -8.32 2.07 11.41
C THR A 176 -7.48 0.84 11.72
N SER A 177 -6.16 1.00 11.74
CA SER A 177 -5.16 -0.03 11.97
C SER A 177 -4.28 0.43 13.13
N PRO A 178 -3.85 -0.49 14.00
CA PRO A 178 -2.98 -0.16 15.10
C PRO A 178 -1.58 0.15 14.56
N ARG A 179 -0.82 1.01 15.26
CA ARG A 179 0.50 1.45 14.82
C ARG A 179 1.46 0.29 14.55
N GLU A 180 1.36 -0.79 15.33
CA GLU A 180 2.32 -1.91 15.27
C GLU A 180 2.31 -2.61 13.91
N ILE A 181 1.16 -2.70 13.23
CA ILE A 181 1.08 -3.37 11.94
C ILE A 181 1.44 -2.47 10.76
N MET A 182 1.57 -1.16 10.98
CA MET A 182 1.76 -0.18 9.91
C MET A 182 3.21 0.18 9.63
N GLY A 183 4.15 0.01 10.57
CA GLY A 183 5.55 0.40 10.37
C GLY A 183 6.21 -0.27 9.15
N PHE A 184 7.16 0.42 8.51
CA PHE A 184 8.05 -0.15 7.49
C PHE A 184 9.06 -1.08 8.16
N THR A 185 9.54 -2.11 7.47
CA THR A 185 10.24 -3.23 8.12
C THR A 185 11.45 -2.84 8.97
N ASP A 186 12.17 -1.79 8.61
CA ASP A 186 13.33 -1.23 9.30
C ASP A 186 13.07 0.14 9.98
N PHE A 187 11.80 0.58 10.01
CA PHE A 187 11.38 1.82 10.64
C PHE A 187 10.03 1.62 11.35
N PRO A 188 10.03 1.11 12.59
CA PRO A 188 8.80 0.71 13.27
C PRO A 188 7.98 1.92 13.71
N PHE A 189 6.64 1.82 13.62
CA PHE A 189 5.76 2.89 14.07
C PHE A 189 5.44 2.75 15.56
N VAL A 190 6.28 3.37 16.38
CA VAL A 190 6.24 3.26 17.85
C VAL A 190 5.81 4.56 18.52
N VAL A 191 5.53 4.51 19.82
CA VAL A 191 5.18 5.70 20.61
C VAL A 191 6.42 6.55 20.84
N LYS A 192 6.31 7.85 20.54
CA LYS A 192 7.34 8.85 20.88
C LYS A 192 6.86 9.77 21.99
N LYS A 193 7.78 10.19 22.85
CA LYS A 193 7.47 11.08 23.98
C LYS A 193 6.90 12.41 23.47
N GLY A 194 5.81 12.87 24.09
CA GLY A 194 5.15 14.12 23.71
C GLY A 194 4.30 14.04 22.44
N ARG A 195 4.14 12.85 21.85
CA ARG A 195 3.27 12.58 20.70
C ARG A 195 2.02 11.81 21.11
N ASP A 196 1.17 11.48 20.14
CA ASP A 196 -0.06 10.72 20.38
C ASP A 196 0.30 9.29 20.84
N PRO A 197 -0.01 8.89 22.09
CA PRO A 197 0.39 7.59 22.62
C PRO A 197 -0.60 6.47 22.25
N ARG A 198 -1.75 6.79 21.64
CA ARG A 198 -2.80 5.81 21.37
C ARG A 198 -2.33 4.75 20.39
N ARG A 199 -2.77 3.51 20.57
CA ARG A 199 -2.49 2.42 19.63
C ARG A 199 -3.06 2.68 18.24
N PHE A 200 -4.24 3.31 18.18
CA PHE A 200 -4.88 3.84 16.98
C PHE A 200 -4.84 5.38 17.01
N PRO A 201 -3.70 5.99 16.65
CA PRO A 201 -3.52 7.42 16.81
C PRO A 201 -4.35 8.24 15.80
N GLY A 202 -4.40 9.54 15.98
CA GLY A 202 -4.95 10.48 15.01
C GLY A 202 -4.09 10.55 13.74
N HIS A 203 -4.67 10.98 12.63
CA HIS A 203 -3.99 11.10 11.34
C HIS A 203 -2.67 11.92 11.40
N LYS A 204 -2.62 12.93 12.28
CA LYS A 204 -1.44 13.78 12.48
C LYS A 204 -0.21 12.98 12.94
N GLU A 205 -0.40 11.94 13.75
CA GLU A 205 0.71 11.12 14.22
C GLU A 205 1.34 10.31 13.08
N LEU A 206 0.51 9.83 12.14
CA LEU A 206 1.01 9.12 10.97
C LEU A 206 1.75 10.07 10.02
N LEU A 207 1.30 11.32 9.88
CA LEU A 207 2.06 12.35 9.16
C LEU A 207 3.44 12.57 9.79
N LEU A 208 3.49 12.72 11.12
CA LEU A 208 4.75 12.89 11.85
C LEU A 208 5.68 11.67 11.69
N TYR A 209 5.15 10.45 11.69
CA TYR A 209 5.92 9.24 11.39
C TYR A 209 6.52 9.27 9.97
N LEU A 210 5.77 9.71 8.96
CA LEU A 210 6.25 9.81 7.58
C LEU A 210 7.30 10.93 7.41
N GLN A 211 7.14 12.04 8.12
CA GLN A 211 8.14 13.10 8.19
C GLN A 211 9.42 12.57 8.85
N ASP A 212 9.32 11.86 9.98
CA ASP A 212 10.48 11.25 10.63
C ASP A 212 11.18 10.24 9.71
N PHE A 213 10.42 9.42 8.97
CA PHE A 213 10.97 8.50 7.98
C PHE A 213 11.75 9.25 6.90
N CYS A 214 11.17 10.34 6.38
CA CYS A 214 11.80 11.18 5.37
C CYS A 214 13.12 11.79 5.87
N GLU A 215 13.16 12.28 7.11
CA GLU A 215 14.38 12.83 7.74
C GLU A 215 15.41 11.74 8.03
N TYR A 216 15.01 10.64 8.67
CA TYR A 216 15.91 9.57 9.10
C TYR A 216 16.67 8.98 7.92
N PHE A 217 15.98 8.80 6.79
CA PHE A 217 16.60 8.32 5.56
C PHE A 217 17.13 9.46 4.67
N GLY A 218 17.09 10.74 5.06
CA GLY A 218 17.61 11.86 4.27
C GLY A 218 16.98 11.94 2.86
N LEU A 219 15.66 11.75 2.77
CA LEU A 219 14.94 11.72 1.49
C LEU A 219 14.52 13.11 1.01
N ARG A 220 14.60 14.15 1.85
CA ARG A 220 14.14 15.49 1.48
C ARG A 220 14.86 16.07 0.27
N GLU A 221 16.17 15.82 0.13
CA GLU A 221 17.01 16.43 -0.91
C GLU A 221 16.67 15.97 -2.33
N MET A 222 16.03 14.81 -2.49
CA MET A 222 15.58 14.30 -3.79
C MET A 222 14.16 14.75 -4.15
N ILE A 223 13.46 15.45 -3.25
CA ILE A 223 12.05 15.84 -3.42
C ILE A 223 11.94 17.29 -3.91
N ARG A 224 11.17 17.48 -4.97
CA ARG A 224 10.73 18.79 -5.46
C ARG A 224 9.29 19.02 -5.02
N PHE A 225 9.13 19.77 -3.92
CA PHE A 225 7.83 20.16 -3.38
C PHE A 225 7.15 21.22 -4.24
N ASN A 226 5.85 21.43 -3.99
CA ASN A 226 4.99 22.37 -4.73
C ASN A 226 5.04 22.19 -6.24
N THR A 227 5.40 20.99 -6.71
CA THR A 227 5.67 20.70 -8.12
C THR A 227 4.75 19.58 -8.59
N ARG A 228 3.78 19.93 -9.43
CA ARG A 228 2.82 19.00 -9.99
C ARG A 228 3.35 18.41 -11.29
N VAL A 229 3.26 17.09 -11.46
CA VAL A 229 3.47 16.47 -12.78
C VAL A 229 2.20 16.62 -13.61
N GLU A 230 2.33 17.24 -14.78
CA GLU A 230 1.23 17.53 -15.71
C GLU A 230 1.19 16.54 -16.87
N TYR A 231 2.34 15.99 -17.26
CA TYR A 231 2.43 15.02 -18.35
C TYR A 231 3.58 14.04 -18.16
N VAL A 232 3.35 12.79 -18.53
CA VAL A 232 4.33 11.71 -18.63
C VAL A 232 4.06 10.97 -19.94
N GLY A 233 5.06 10.87 -20.80
CA GLY A 233 4.94 10.18 -22.08
C GLY A 233 6.27 9.58 -22.53
N MET A 234 6.18 8.62 -23.43
CA MET A 234 7.36 7.95 -23.99
C MET A 234 8.08 8.87 -24.98
N LEU A 235 9.39 9.07 -24.79
CA LEU A 235 10.22 9.89 -25.67
C LEU A 235 10.49 9.19 -27.01
N ASN A 236 10.83 7.90 -26.98
CA ASN A 236 11.40 7.17 -28.13
C ASN A 236 10.38 6.21 -28.79
N TYR A 237 9.07 6.52 -28.77
CA TYR A 237 8.03 5.66 -29.37
C TYR A 237 7.90 5.92 -30.89
N PRO A 238 7.78 4.91 -31.79
CA PRO A 238 7.62 3.47 -31.55
C PRO A 238 8.92 2.64 -31.78
N GLU A 239 10.10 3.18 -31.48
CA GLU A 239 11.35 2.45 -31.67
C GLU A 239 11.46 1.29 -30.67
N PHE A 240 10.88 0.14 -31.03
CA PHE A 240 10.97 -1.09 -30.26
C PHE A 240 12.39 -1.65 -30.39
N GLY A 241 13.19 -1.62 -29.32
CA GLY A 241 14.56 -2.13 -29.44
C GLY A 241 15.43 -2.15 -28.19
N LYS A 242 15.47 -1.10 -27.35
CA LYS A 242 16.01 -1.07 -25.97
C LYS A 242 16.01 0.36 -25.39
N ASP A 243 15.88 0.45 -24.06
CA ASP A 243 15.89 1.66 -23.21
C ASP A 243 14.81 2.71 -23.54
N LEU A 244 13.55 2.35 -23.26
CA LEU A 244 12.45 3.31 -23.26
C LEU A 244 12.72 4.44 -22.25
N ARG A 245 12.67 5.68 -22.71
CA ARG A 245 12.81 6.87 -21.86
C ARG A 245 11.51 7.66 -21.81
N TRP A 246 11.36 8.44 -20.77
CA TRP A 246 10.12 9.13 -20.42
C TRP A 246 10.36 10.62 -20.35
N ILE A 247 9.58 11.40 -21.10
CA ILE A 247 9.46 12.84 -20.87
C ILE A 247 8.49 13.03 -19.73
N VAL A 248 8.90 13.81 -18.73
CA VAL A 248 8.06 14.26 -17.62
C VAL A 248 7.97 15.78 -17.69
N LYS A 249 6.75 16.30 -17.83
CA LYS A 249 6.45 17.73 -17.71
C LYS A 249 5.94 18.00 -16.31
N SER A 250 6.60 18.90 -15.61
CA SER A 250 6.24 19.29 -14.25
C SER A 250 6.08 20.80 -14.15
N LYS A 251 5.22 21.26 -13.26
CA LYS A 251 4.95 22.68 -13.04
C LYS A 251 4.99 22.97 -11.55
N GLU A 252 5.92 23.84 -11.16
CA GLU A 252 5.92 24.43 -9.82
C GLU A 252 4.75 25.41 -9.70
N LYS A 253 4.08 25.42 -8.55
CA LYS A 253 2.82 26.14 -8.34
C LYS A 253 2.89 27.64 -8.68
N GLU A 254 4.04 28.26 -8.48
CA GLU A 254 4.26 29.70 -8.72
C GLU A 254 4.97 30.00 -10.05
N ALA A 255 5.40 28.97 -10.79
CA ALA A 255 6.08 29.14 -12.06
C ALA A 255 5.11 29.42 -13.22
N GLU A 256 5.50 30.32 -14.13
CA GLU A 256 4.73 30.62 -15.33
C GLU A 256 4.75 29.44 -16.31
N GLU A 257 5.93 28.86 -16.51
CA GLU A 257 6.19 27.76 -17.45
C GLU A 257 6.53 26.45 -16.73
N GLY A 258 6.17 25.33 -17.36
CA GLY A 258 6.54 24.00 -16.90
C GLY A 258 7.96 23.61 -17.34
N VAL A 259 8.57 22.70 -16.60
CA VAL A 259 9.90 22.12 -16.90
C VAL A 259 9.72 20.73 -17.50
N GLU A 260 10.50 20.46 -18.55
CA GLU A 260 10.59 19.17 -19.22
C GLU A 260 11.90 18.47 -18.88
N GLU A 261 11.81 17.24 -18.38
CA GLU A 261 12.95 16.39 -18.06
C GLU A 261 12.77 14.98 -18.61
N VAL A 262 13.89 14.31 -18.87
CA VAL A 262 13.90 12.94 -19.40
C VAL A 262 14.43 11.99 -18.33
N PHE A 263 13.70 10.90 -18.12
CA PHE A 263 14.04 9.86 -17.17
C PHE A 263 14.12 8.49 -17.86
N ASP A 264 14.94 7.60 -17.30
CA ASP A 264 15.05 6.21 -17.74
C ASP A 264 13.88 5.36 -17.24
N ALA A 265 13.28 5.76 -16.11
CA ALA A 265 12.10 5.10 -15.57
C ALA A 265 11.20 6.07 -14.78
N VAL A 266 9.91 5.73 -14.70
CA VAL A 266 8.89 6.44 -13.93
C VAL A 266 8.18 5.48 -12.99
N VAL A 267 8.11 5.85 -11.71
CA VAL A 267 7.33 5.15 -10.68
C VAL A 267 6.13 6.02 -10.29
N VAL A 268 4.93 5.54 -10.58
CA VAL A 268 3.68 6.20 -10.24
C VAL A 268 3.28 5.80 -8.82
N ALA A 269 3.35 6.77 -7.89
CA ALA A 269 3.06 6.59 -6.47
C ALA A 269 2.03 7.62 -5.95
N THR A 270 1.11 8.04 -6.81
CA THR A 270 0.17 9.16 -6.57
C THR A 270 -1.00 8.82 -5.65
N GLY A 271 -1.14 7.56 -5.21
CA GLY A 271 -2.31 7.09 -4.48
C GLY A 271 -3.59 7.10 -5.33
N HIS A 272 -4.70 6.68 -4.73
CA HIS A 272 -5.97 6.49 -5.44
C HIS A 272 -7.21 6.78 -4.56
N TYR A 273 -7.03 7.60 -3.52
CA TYR A 273 -8.10 7.98 -2.59
C TYR A 273 -8.39 9.49 -2.63
N SER A 274 -8.34 10.08 -3.83
CA SER A 274 -8.62 11.50 -4.05
C SER A 274 -9.79 11.70 -5.02
N GLN A 275 -9.75 11.09 -6.21
CA GLN A 275 -10.80 11.27 -7.24
C GLN A 275 -12.12 10.60 -6.81
N PRO A 276 -13.20 11.35 -6.52
CA PRO A 276 -14.46 10.77 -6.11
C PRO A 276 -15.07 9.83 -7.13
N ARG A 277 -15.65 8.72 -6.66
CA ARG A 277 -16.50 7.86 -7.49
C ARG A 277 -17.95 8.13 -7.15
N LEU A 278 -18.67 8.80 -8.04
CA LEU A 278 -20.09 9.12 -7.83
C LEU A 278 -21.01 7.98 -8.27
N PRO A 279 -22.12 7.73 -7.56
CA PRO A 279 -23.16 6.84 -8.02
C PRO A 279 -23.98 7.50 -9.14
N ASN A 280 -24.77 6.71 -9.86
CA ASN A 280 -25.82 7.21 -10.74
C ASN A 280 -27.18 7.06 -10.03
N ILE A 281 -27.74 8.16 -9.52
CA ILE A 281 -29.01 8.20 -8.81
C ILE A 281 -29.97 9.10 -9.57
N LYS A 282 -31.20 8.64 -9.80
CA LYS A 282 -32.23 9.43 -10.49
C LYS A 282 -32.50 10.72 -9.73
N GLY A 283 -32.45 11.85 -10.43
CA GLY A 283 -32.71 13.18 -9.85
C GLY A 283 -31.54 13.81 -9.10
N MET A 284 -30.35 13.18 -9.07
CA MET A 284 -29.15 13.72 -8.43
C MET A 284 -28.75 15.11 -8.95
N ASP A 285 -28.86 15.36 -10.26
CA ASP A 285 -28.56 16.68 -10.85
C ASP A 285 -29.65 17.73 -10.60
N ALA A 286 -30.88 17.29 -10.25
CA ALA A 286 -32.00 18.16 -9.94
C ALA A 286 -32.05 18.53 -8.45
N TRP A 287 -31.37 17.78 -7.58
CA TRP A 287 -31.27 18.05 -6.15
C TRP A 287 -30.72 19.46 -5.88
N ARG A 288 -31.51 20.29 -5.19
CA ARG A 288 -31.18 21.71 -4.94
C ARG A 288 -30.56 21.98 -3.58
N ARG A 289 -30.65 21.03 -2.64
CA ARG A 289 -30.06 21.15 -1.31
C ARG A 289 -28.59 20.75 -1.34
N LYS A 290 -27.93 20.74 -0.19
CA LYS A 290 -26.50 20.47 -0.11
C LYS A 290 -26.23 19.01 -0.50
N GLN A 291 -25.20 18.80 -1.32
CA GLN A 291 -24.68 17.48 -1.63
C GLN A 291 -23.18 17.56 -1.82
N MET A 292 -22.45 16.54 -1.35
CA MET A 292 -20.99 16.51 -1.41
C MET A 292 -20.46 15.08 -1.38
N HIS A 293 -19.25 14.86 -1.89
CA HIS A 293 -18.51 13.63 -1.66
C HIS A 293 -17.69 13.73 -0.36
N SER A 294 -17.50 12.60 0.30
CA SER A 294 -16.66 12.45 1.51
C SER A 294 -15.23 12.95 1.35
N HIS A 295 -14.73 13.10 0.12
CA HIS A 295 -13.43 13.67 -0.20
C HIS A 295 -13.24 15.07 0.41
N ILE A 296 -14.30 15.90 0.40
CA ILE A 296 -14.25 17.28 0.91
C ILE A 296 -14.87 17.43 2.31
N TYR A 297 -15.27 16.32 2.95
CA TYR A 297 -15.69 16.36 4.34
C TYR A 297 -14.49 16.65 5.26
N ARG A 298 -14.66 17.54 6.25
CA ARG A 298 -13.55 18.00 7.11
C ARG A 298 -13.85 17.99 8.60
N VAL A 299 -15.06 18.40 8.98
CA VAL A 299 -15.52 18.52 10.36
C VAL A 299 -17.04 18.31 10.41
N PRO A 300 -17.60 17.88 11.55
CA PRO A 300 -19.04 17.60 11.67
C PRO A 300 -19.87 18.86 11.94
N GLU A 301 -19.26 19.93 12.46
CA GLU A 301 -19.95 21.17 12.87
C GLU A 301 -20.89 21.78 11.82
N PRO A 302 -20.56 21.82 10.51
CA PRO A 302 -21.43 22.37 9.47
C PRO A 302 -22.72 21.59 9.21
N PHE A 303 -22.92 20.44 9.87
CA PHE A 303 -24.11 19.60 9.75
C PHE A 303 -24.99 19.68 11.00
N ARG A 304 -24.72 20.64 11.89
CA ARG A 304 -25.45 20.81 13.14
C ARG A 304 -26.95 20.99 12.88
N ASN A 305 -27.76 20.18 13.55
CA ASN A 305 -29.22 20.17 13.43
C ASN A 305 -29.77 19.84 12.02
N GLU A 306 -28.96 19.34 11.09
CA GLU A 306 -29.39 18.89 9.76
C GLU A 306 -29.87 17.44 9.78
N VAL A 307 -30.80 17.09 8.88
CA VAL A 307 -31.06 15.69 8.48
C VAL A 307 -30.09 15.32 7.37
N VAL A 308 -29.16 14.40 7.66
CA VAL A 308 -28.04 14.05 6.78
C VAL A 308 -28.21 12.62 6.25
N VAL A 309 -28.13 12.46 4.93
CA VAL A 309 -28.07 11.15 4.29
C VAL A 309 -26.63 10.83 3.92
N VAL A 310 -26.10 9.73 4.44
CA VAL A 310 -24.76 9.23 4.10
C VAL A 310 -24.90 8.05 3.17
N VAL A 311 -24.45 8.19 1.93
CA VAL A 311 -24.57 7.17 0.88
C VAL A 311 -23.34 6.28 0.88
N GLY A 312 -23.48 5.03 1.28
CA GLY A 312 -22.41 4.05 1.37
C GLY A 312 -22.11 3.67 2.82
N ASN A 313 -21.95 2.37 3.07
CA ASN A 313 -21.78 1.79 4.40
C ASN A 313 -20.45 1.03 4.55
N SER A 314 -19.38 1.55 3.93
CA SER A 314 -18.01 1.08 4.18
C SER A 314 -17.31 2.04 5.16
N LEU A 315 -15.98 2.01 5.21
CA LEU A 315 -15.18 2.75 6.21
C LEU A 315 -15.56 4.23 6.35
N SER A 316 -15.55 5.00 5.25
CA SER A 316 -15.89 6.43 5.32
C SER A 316 -17.33 6.67 5.77
N GLY A 317 -18.27 5.86 5.29
CA GLY A 317 -19.68 6.01 5.63
C GLY A 317 -19.97 5.72 7.09
N GLN A 318 -19.38 4.65 7.63
CA GLN A 318 -19.51 4.30 9.04
C GLN A 318 -18.82 5.31 9.95
N ASP A 319 -17.58 5.70 9.64
CA ASP A 319 -16.80 6.60 10.51
C ASP A 319 -17.37 8.03 10.51
N ILE A 320 -17.75 8.57 9.35
CA ILE A 320 -18.43 9.88 9.24
C ILE A 320 -19.84 9.81 9.85
N GLY A 321 -20.59 8.73 9.60
CA GLY A 321 -21.92 8.54 10.18
C GLY A 321 -21.90 8.54 11.70
N MET A 322 -20.92 7.87 12.31
CA MET A 322 -20.70 7.87 13.76
C MET A 322 -20.23 9.24 14.27
N GLU A 323 -19.37 9.95 13.55
CA GLU A 323 -18.91 11.29 13.95
C GLU A 323 -20.05 12.31 13.99
N LEU A 324 -21.04 12.16 13.11
CA LEU A 324 -22.19 13.06 13.02
C LEU A 324 -23.23 12.87 14.13
N VAL A 325 -23.19 11.76 14.87
CA VAL A 325 -24.21 11.41 15.89
C VAL A 325 -24.43 12.51 16.92
N ASP A 326 -23.36 13.17 17.38
CA ASP A 326 -23.43 14.20 18.41
C ASP A 326 -23.72 15.62 17.86
N VAL A 327 -23.90 15.75 16.54
CA VAL A 327 -24.00 17.05 15.86
C VAL A 327 -25.24 17.18 14.99
N ALA A 328 -25.52 16.19 14.14
CA ALA A 328 -26.67 16.20 13.24
C ALA A 328 -27.99 15.90 13.97
N LYS A 329 -29.11 16.37 13.41
CA LYS A 329 -30.44 16.07 13.95
C LYS A 329 -30.79 14.61 13.75
N GLU A 330 -30.61 14.12 12.52
CA GLU A 330 -30.81 12.72 12.12
C GLU A 330 -29.77 12.33 11.06
N ILE A 331 -29.34 11.07 11.10
CA ILE A 331 -28.38 10.49 10.16
C ILE A 331 -29.02 9.26 9.55
N HIS A 332 -29.06 9.21 8.22
CA HIS A 332 -29.63 8.11 7.45
C HIS A 332 -28.52 7.48 6.59
N LEU A 333 -27.97 6.36 7.08
CA LEU A 333 -26.96 5.56 6.36
C LEU A 333 -27.64 4.73 5.27
N SER A 334 -27.51 5.13 4.00
CA SER A 334 -28.06 4.38 2.87
C SER A 334 -27.06 3.33 2.36
N ALA A 335 -27.50 2.09 2.27
CA ALA A 335 -26.66 0.95 1.84
C ALA A 335 -27.36 0.06 0.81
N LYS A 336 -26.57 -0.58 -0.07
CA LYS A 336 -27.06 -1.57 -1.04
C LYS A 336 -27.50 -2.88 -0.39
N SER A 337 -26.95 -3.20 0.78
CA SER A 337 -27.30 -4.35 1.60
C SER A 337 -27.52 -3.87 3.02
N LEU A 338 -28.57 -4.39 3.65
CA LEU A 338 -28.90 -4.12 5.05
C LEU A 338 -28.24 -5.14 6.00
N ASP A 339 -27.51 -6.11 5.46
CA ASP A 339 -26.71 -7.02 6.26
C ASP A 339 -25.49 -6.27 6.77
N VAL A 340 -25.48 -5.99 8.07
CA VAL A 340 -24.46 -5.21 8.75
C VAL A 340 -23.71 -6.05 9.77
N SER A 341 -22.50 -5.62 10.14
CA SER A 341 -21.74 -6.23 11.23
C SER A 341 -22.47 -6.12 12.57
N GLU A 342 -22.13 -7.00 13.51
CA GLU A 342 -22.67 -6.96 14.87
C GLU A 342 -22.41 -5.60 15.53
N GLY A 343 -21.21 -5.06 15.33
CA GLY A 343 -20.76 -3.77 15.84
C GLY A 343 -21.57 -2.61 15.27
N LEU A 344 -21.81 -2.58 13.95
CA LEU A 344 -22.64 -1.53 13.37
C LEU A 344 -24.10 -1.61 13.87
N SER A 345 -24.63 -2.83 14.00
CA SER A 345 -25.97 -3.05 14.57
C SER A 345 -26.09 -2.51 16.00
N LYS A 346 -25.08 -2.75 16.85
CA LYS A 346 -24.99 -2.18 18.21
C LYS A 346 -24.94 -0.66 18.20
N VAL A 347 -24.13 -0.07 17.31
CA VAL A 347 -24.01 1.40 17.18
C VAL A 347 -25.35 2.01 16.78
N ILE A 348 -26.02 1.47 15.77
CA ILE A 348 -27.36 1.93 15.35
C ILE A 348 -28.36 1.82 16.51
N SER A 349 -28.36 0.69 17.23
CA SER A 349 -29.28 0.48 18.36
C SER A 349 -29.00 1.41 19.55
N LYS A 350 -27.75 1.85 19.72
CA LYS A 350 -27.30 2.76 20.78
C LYS A 350 -27.70 4.21 20.53
N HIS A 351 -27.85 4.62 19.26
CA HIS A 351 -28.06 6.01 18.86
C HIS A 351 -29.42 6.19 18.17
N GLN A 352 -30.36 6.85 18.85
CA GLN A 352 -31.74 7.01 18.36
C GLN A 352 -31.86 7.83 17.07
N ASN A 353 -30.88 8.69 16.77
CA ASN A 353 -30.84 9.55 15.59
C ASN A 353 -30.00 8.96 14.43
N LEU A 354 -29.53 7.71 14.54
CA LEU A 354 -28.79 7.03 13.48
C LEU A 354 -29.63 5.88 12.91
N HIS A 355 -29.95 5.96 11.63
CA HIS A 355 -30.84 5.03 10.94
C HIS A 355 -30.11 4.35 9.79
N LEU A 356 -30.36 3.05 9.61
CA LEU A 356 -29.94 2.31 8.42
C LEU A 356 -31.09 2.28 7.43
N CYS A 357 -30.83 2.74 6.21
CA CYS A 357 -31.80 2.83 5.13
C CYS A 357 -31.37 1.97 3.93
N PRO A 358 -32.33 1.49 3.13
CA PRO A 358 -32.03 0.85 1.85
C PRO A 358 -31.34 1.82 0.88
N GLN A 359 -30.97 1.28 -0.29
CA GLN A 359 -30.45 2.09 -1.38
C GLN A 359 -31.45 3.19 -1.77
N ILE A 360 -30.94 4.37 -2.09
CA ILE A 360 -31.73 5.46 -2.65
C ILE A 360 -32.20 5.05 -4.06
N ASP A 361 -33.51 5.17 -4.29
CA ASP A 361 -34.13 5.07 -5.62
C ASP A 361 -34.00 6.39 -6.37
N SER A 362 -34.46 7.49 -5.76
CA SER A 362 -34.46 8.81 -6.40
C SER A 362 -34.37 9.98 -5.42
N LEU A 363 -33.86 11.10 -5.94
CA LEU A 363 -33.72 12.39 -5.27
C LEU A 363 -34.64 13.41 -5.93
N HIS A 364 -35.33 14.20 -5.11
CA HIS A 364 -36.32 15.17 -5.59
C HIS A 364 -35.90 16.62 -5.28
N GLU A 365 -36.33 17.57 -6.12
CA GLU A 365 -35.95 18.98 -6.00
C GLU A 365 -36.42 19.64 -4.68
N ASP A 366 -37.50 19.13 -4.09
CA ASP A 366 -38.08 19.61 -2.83
C ASP A 366 -37.28 19.17 -1.59
N GLY A 367 -36.29 18.29 -1.75
CA GLY A 367 -35.48 17.73 -0.67
C GLY A 367 -35.87 16.34 -0.22
N ARG A 368 -36.84 15.70 -0.90
CA ARG A 368 -37.24 14.33 -0.59
C ARG A 368 -36.25 13.32 -1.16
N VAL A 369 -35.89 12.34 -0.34
CA VAL A 369 -35.10 11.16 -0.69
C VAL A 369 -36.02 9.94 -0.65
N LEU A 370 -36.20 9.27 -1.79
CA LEU A 370 -37.01 8.05 -1.92
C LEU A 370 -36.08 6.83 -1.92
N PHE A 371 -36.36 5.85 -1.07
CA PHE A 371 -35.63 4.59 -1.00
C PHE A 371 -36.33 3.48 -1.81
N VAL A 372 -35.58 2.42 -2.14
CA VAL A 372 -36.08 1.31 -2.98
C VAL A 372 -37.23 0.51 -2.36
N ASP A 373 -37.44 0.62 -1.04
CA ASP A 373 -38.57 -0.01 -0.34
C ASP A 373 -39.85 0.85 -0.35
N GLY A 374 -39.80 2.03 -0.99
CA GLY A 374 -40.91 2.98 -1.08
C GLY A 374 -41.00 3.96 0.10
N THR A 375 -40.14 3.84 1.11
CA THR A 375 -40.06 4.82 2.19
C THR A 375 -39.36 6.10 1.71
N SER A 376 -39.67 7.24 2.36
CA SER A 376 -39.05 8.51 2.02
C SER A 376 -38.83 9.39 3.23
N ILE A 377 -37.82 10.26 3.14
CA ILE A 377 -37.51 11.29 4.14
C ILE A 377 -37.23 12.63 3.46
N ASP A 378 -37.35 13.73 4.21
CA ASP A 378 -36.83 15.03 3.80
C ASP A 378 -35.44 15.23 4.39
N ALA A 379 -34.43 15.43 3.54
CA ALA A 379 -33.04 15.57 3.96
C ALA A 379 -32.46 16.93 3.61
N ASP A 380 -31.61 17.48 4.46
CA ASP A 380 -30.93 18.77 4.22
C ASP A 380 -29.65 18.57 3.42
N THR A 381 -28.92 17.49 3.70
CA THR A 381 -27.61 17.23 3.09
C THR A 381 -27.43 15.77 2.69
N ILE A 382 -26.79 15.55 1.53
CA ILE A 382 -26.32 14.23 1.09
C ILE A 382 -24.79 14.18 1.09
N ILE A 383 -24.21 13.19 1.77
CA ILE A 383 -22.77 12.91 1.76
C ILE A 383 -22.53 11.58 1.04
N TYR A 384 -21.86 11.62 -0.11
CA TYR A 384 -21.46 10.44 -0.86
C TYR A 384 -20.16 9.84 -0.27
N CYS A 385 -20.30 8.72 0.40
CA CYS A 385 -19.22 7.86 0.89
C CYS A 385 -19.03 6.66 -0.05
N THR A 386 -19.01 6.93 -1.35
CA THR A 386 -19.11 5.94 -2.44
C THR A 386 -17.76 5.50 -3.00
N GLY A 387 -16.67 5.93 -2.36
CA GLY A 387 -15.30 5.54 -2.69
C GLY A 387 -14.69 6.43 -3.76
N TYR A 388 -13.61 5.93 -4.35
CA TYR A 388 -12.75 6.70 -5.23
C TYR A 388 -12.48 5.94 -6.52
N SER A 389 -11.99 6.64 -7.52
CA SER A 389 -11.54 6.05 -8.77
C SER A 389 -10.03 6.23 -8.97
N TYR A 390 -9.39 5.25 -9.60
CA TYR A 390 -8.04 5.45 -10.13
C TYR A 390 -8.07 6.52 -11.23
N SER A 391 -7.13 7.46 -11.17
CA SER A 391 -7.04 8.56 -12.13
C SER A 391 -5.57 8.93 -12.34
N PHE A 392 -5.13 8.89 -13.59
CA PHE A 392 -3.77 9.23 -14.01
C PHE A 392 -3.81 10.17 -15.22
N PRO A 393 -4.40 11.37 -15.09
CA PRO A 393 -4.65 12.26 -16.24
C PRO A 393 -3.36 12.77 -16.89
N PHE A 394 -2.24 12.71 -16.15
CA PHE A 394 -0.92 13.07 -16.63
C PHE A 394 -0.26 11.96 -17.47
N LEU A 395 -0.74 10.71 -17.41
CA LEU A 395 -0.01 9.57 -17.95
C LEU A 395 -0.51 9.17 -19.35
N ASP A 396 0.30 9.43 -20.37
CA ASP A 396 0.04 9.05 -21.76
C ASP A 396 0.82 7.79 -22.16
N THR A 397 0.17 6.64 -22.03
CA THR A 397 0.73 5.33 -22.41
C THR A 397 0.32 4.87 -23.82
N LYS A 398 -0.30 5.75 -24.64
CA LYS A 398 -0.89 5.36 -25.93
C LYS A 398 -1.87 4.17 -25.83
N GLY A 399 -2.59 4.07 -24.71
CA GLY A 399 -3.57 3.02 -24.46
C GLY A 399 -3.01 1.68 -23.96
N MET A 400 -1.70 1.59 -23.70
CA MET A 400 -1.09 0.38 -23.12
C MET A 400 -1.45 0.17 -21.64
N VAL A 401 -1.83 1.23 -20.94
CA VAL A 401 -2.42 1.19 -19.60
C VAL A 401 -3.69 2.03 -19.62
N ILE A 402 -4.80 1.43 -19.23
CA ILE A 402 -6.10 2.09 -19.14
C ILE A 402 -6.72 1.87 -17.76
N VAL A 403 -7.61 2.78 -17.38
CA VAL A 403 -8.54 2.59 -16.26
C VAL A 403 -9.92 2.31 -16.85
N ASP A 404 -10.43 1.11 -16.63
CA ASP A 404 -11.69 0.64 -17.23
C ASP A 404 -12.55 -0.02 -16.15
N ASP A 405 -13.70 0.60 -15.81
CA ASP A 405 -14.48 0.35 -14.59
C ASP A 405 -13.57 0.17 -13.37
N ASP A 406 -12.78 1.19 -13.05
CA ASP A 406 -11.85 1.22 -11.91
C ASP A 406 -10.83 0.06 -11.84
N ARG A 407 -10.60 -0.64 -12.96
CA ARG A 407 -9.49 -1.58 -13.12
C ARG A 407 -8.36 -0.90 -13.88
N VAL A 408 -7.21 -0.74 -13.23
CA VAL A 408 -5.97 -0.28 -13.86
C VAL A 408 -5.30 -1.49 -14.51
N GLY A 409 -5.11 -1.45 -15.83
CA GLY A 409 -4.52 -2.60 -16.50
C GLY A 409 -4.21 -2.42 -17.98
N PRO A 410 -3.60 -3.47 -18.57
CA PRO A 410 -3.09 -4.68 -17.91
C PRO A 410 -1.86 -4.42 -17.02
N LEU A 411 -1.84 -5.00 -15.81
CA LEU A 411 -0.72 -4.91 -14.86
C LEU A 411 -0.34 -6.29 -14.33
N TYR A 412 0.89 -6.73 -14.61
CA TYR A 412 1.48 -7.91 -13.99
C TYR A 412 1.73 -7.62 -12.50
N GLU A 413 1.17 -8.50 -11.67
CA GLU A 413 1.14 -8.37 -10.21
C GLU A 413 0.64 -7.00 -9.70
N HIS A 414 -0.20 -6.29 -10.45
CA HIS A 414 -0.64 -4.92 -10.09
C HIS A 414 0.48 -3.86 -10.00
N THR A 415 1.66 -4.16 -10.55
CA THR A 415 2.83 -3.23 -10.53
C THR A 415 3.30 -2.91 -11.94
N PHE A 416 3.41 -3.91 -12.82
CA PHE A 416 4.16 -3.79 -14.07
C PHE A 416 3.24 -3.87 -15.31
N PRO A 417 3.07 -2.79 -16.08
CA PRO A 417 2.50 -2.89 -17.42
C PRO A 417 3.43 -3.69 -18.36
N PRO A 418 3.03 -4.87 -18.88
CA PRO A 418 3.95 -5.79 -19.56
C PRO A 418 4.75 -5.19 -20.71
N SER A 419 4.16 -4.28 -21.48
CA SER A 419 4.80 -3.63 -22.63
C SER A 419 5.75 -2.48 -22.27
N LEU A 420 5.72 -2.01 -21.02
CA LEU A 420 6.45 -0.82 -20.55
C LEU A 420 7.39 -1.12 -19.38
N ALA A 421 7.33 -2.34 -18.84
CA ALA A 421 8.09 -2.76 -17.69
C ALA A 421 9.59 -2.99 -18.03
N PRO A 422 10.51 -2.75 -17.07
CA PRO A 422 10.28 -2.14 -15.76
C PRO A 422 10.27 -0.60 -15.79
N SER A 423 10.44 0.03 -16.96
CA SER A 423 10.61 1.49 -17.09
C SER A 423 9.38 2.31 -16.66
N LEU A 424 8.18 1.74 -16.69
CA LEU A 424 7.00 2.27 -15.99
C LEU A 424 6.54 1.26 -14.96
N SER A 425 6.34 1.71 -13.72
CA SER A 425 5.85 0.86 -12.62
C SER A 425 4.88 1.64 -11.72
N PHE A 426 4.02 0.93 -11.00
CA PHE A 426 3.06 1.52 -10.06
C PHE A 426 3.27 0.97 -8.64
N VAL A 427 3.23 1.84 -7.63
CA VAL A 427 3.26 1.43 -6.22
C VAL A 427 1.95 1.83 -5.54
N GLY A 428 1.32 0.86 -4.87
CA GLY A 428 0.09 1.07 -4.11
C GLY A 428 -1.20 1.03 -4.93
N ILE A 429 -1.25 0.30 -6.05
CA ILE A 429 -2.51 0.01 -6.75
C ILE A 429 -3.42 -0.92 -5.93
N PRO A 430 -2.93 -2.05 -5.36
CA PRO A 430 -3.79 -2.95 -4.60
C PRO A 430 -4.45 -2.29 -3.39
N ARG A 431 -5.69 -2.70 -3.15
CA ARG A 431 -6.48 -2.35 -1.97
C ARG A 431 -6.61 -3.55 -1.06
N LYS A 432 -6.98 -3.28 0.19
CA LYS A 432 -7.23 -4.31 1.21
C LYS A 432 -5.98 -5.15 1.57
N LEU A 433 -4.82 -4.50 1.70
CA LEU A 433 -3.55 -5.10 2.15
C LEU A 433 -2.88 -4.25 3.24
N ILE A 434 -1.90 -4.82 3.96
CA ILE A 434 -1.06 -4.08 4.91
C ILE A 434 -0.17 -3.14 4.10
N GLY A 435 -0.63 -1.90 3.94
CA GLY A 435 -0.11 -1.03 2.88
C GLY A 435 1.39 -0.81 2.94
N PHE A 436 1.96 -0.41 4.08
CA PHE A 436 3.36 0.04 4.14
C PHE A 436 4.38 -1.09 3.86
N PRO A 437 4.32 -2.25 4.53
CA PRO A 437 5.17 -3.40 4.16
C PRO A 437 4.98 -3.86 2.72
N PHE A 438 3.75 -3.78 2.19
CA PHE A 438 3.49 -4.14 0.80
C PHE A 438 4.07 -3.12 -0.20
N PHE A 439 3.96 -1.81 0.09
CA PHE A 439 4.59 -0.77 -0.74
C PHE A 439 6.11 -0.91 -0.73
N GLU A 440 6.69 -1.31 0.41
CA GLU A 440 8.11 -1.59 0.53
C GLU A 440 8.54 -2.77 -0.34
N SER A 441 7.78 -3.88 -0.36
CA SER A 441 8.11 -5.01 -1.23
C SER A 441 7.96 -4.68 -2.72
N GLN A 442 6.94 -3.90 -3.10
CA GLN A 442 6.83 -3.35 -4.46
C GLN A 442 8.04 -2.49 -4.84
N ALA A 443 8.41 -1.54 -3.97
CA ALA A 443 9.54 -0.64 -4.16
C ALA A 443 10.88 -1.38 -4.31
N LYS A 444 11.14 -2.37 -3.44
CA LYS A 444 12.33 -3.23 -3.52
C LYS A 444 12.39 -3.98 -4.84
N TRP A 445 11.26 -4.52 -5.31
CA TRP A 445 11.23 -5.26 -6.57
C TRP A 445 11.52 -4.36 -7.76
N ILE A 446 10.89 -3.19 -7.82
CA ILE A 446 11.13 -2.20 -8.87
C ILE A 446 12.61 -1.80 -8.91
N ALA A 447 13.21 -1.48 -7.75
CA ALA A 447 14.61 -1.11 -7.68
C ALA A 447 15.53 -2.23 -8.20
N GLN A 448 15.35 -3.46 -7.73
CA GLN A 448 16.17 -4.61 -8.15
C GLN A 448 16.01 -4.96 -9.64
N LEU A 449 14.85 -4.68 -10.24
CA LEU A 449 14.65 -4.83 -11.68
C LEU A 449 15.40 -3.74 -12.47
N LEU A 450 15.35 -2.49 -12.01
CA LEU A 450 16.02 -1.37 -12.68
C LEU A 450 17.55 -1.46 -12.58
N SER A 451 18.08 -2.05 -11.52
CA SER A 451 19.52 -2.31 -11.36
C SER A 451 20.01 -3.53 -12.14
N GLY A 452 19.09 -4.35 -12.66
CA GLY A 452 19.40 -5.61 -13.33
C GLY A 452 19.77 -6.75 -12.37
N LYS A 453 19.60 -6.58 -11.05
CA LYS A 453 19.73 -7.68 -10.08
C LYS A 453 18.66 -8.76 -10.26
N ARG A 454 17.50 -8.39 -10.81
CA ARG A 454 16.40 -9.31 -11.15
C ARG A 454 15.88 -9.07 -12.56
N THR A 455 15.15 -10.06 -13.06
CA THR A 455 14.47 -10.01 -14.36
C THR A 455 12.99 -10.32 -14.17
N LEU A 456 12.14 -9.70 -14.99
CA LEU A 456 10.74 -10.10 -15.12
C LEU A 456 10.62 -11.34 -16.01
N PRO A 457 9.51 -12.09 -15.89
CA PRO A 457 9.12 -13.07 -16.90
C PRO A 457 8.95 -12.43 -18.28
N SER A 458 8.84 -13.25 -19.32
CA SER A 458 8.54 -12.78 -20.66
C SER A 458 7.18 -12.08 -20.72
N TRP A 459 6.98 -11.28 -21.78
CA TRP A 459 5.70 -10.59 -22.01
C TRP A 459 4.52 -11.58 -22.05
N ASP A 460 4.70 -12.72 -22.73
CA ASP A 460 3.65 -13.74 -22.86
C ASP A 460 3.29 -14.35 -21.50
N GLU A 461 4.28 -14.65 -20.66
CA GLU A 461 4.06 -15.17 -19.30
C GLU A 461 3.35 -14.14 -18.40
N MET A 462 3.77 -12.87 -18.45
CA MET A 462 3.11 -11.80 -17.72
C MET A 462 1.65 -11.64 -18.15
N MET A 463 1.39 -11.63 -19.46
CA MET A 463 0.04 -11.51 -20.00
C MET A 463 -0.83 -12.73 -19.71
N GLN A 464 -0.26 -13.93 -19.70
CA GLN A 464 -0.95 -15.15 -19.30
C GLN A 464 -1.39 -15.07 -17.84
N SER A 465 -0.47 -14.69 -16.94
CA SER A 465 -0.75 -14.50 -15.52
C SER A 465 -1.87 -13.48 -15.27
N ILE A 466 -1.87 -12.36 -16.00
CA ILE A 466 -2.93 -11.33 -15.91
C ILE A 466 -4.28 -11.89 -16.34
N LYS A 467 -4.33 -12.62 -17.46
CA LYS A 467 -5.57 -13.23 -17.97
C LYS A 467 -6.12 -14.26 -16.97
N GLU A 468 -5.26 -15.08 -16.39
CA GLU A 468 -5.65 -16.09 -15.40
C GLU A 468 -6.19 -15.45 -14.13
N PHE A 469 -5.56 -14.38 -13.66
CA PHE A 469 -6.05 -13.60 -12.52
C PHE A 469 -7.41 -12.94 -12.81
N TYR A 470 -7.59 -12.31 -13.97
CA TYR A 470 -8.91 -11.75 -14.33
C TYR A 470 -9.99 -12.82 -14.40
N ARG A 471 -9.68 -13.96 -15.03
CA ARG A 471 -10.60 -15.10 -15.11
C ARG A 471 -10.96 -15.64 -13.73
N SER A 472 -10.01 -15.70 -12.78
CA SER A 472 -10.32 -16.15 -11.42
C SER A 472 -11.27 -15.20 -10.72
N ARG A 473 -11.07 -13.87 -10.86
CA ARG A 473 -11.99 -12.86 -10.31
C ARG A 473 -13.40 -12.97 -10.90
N GLU A 474 -13.50 -13.20 -12.20
CA GLU A 474 -14.79 -13.41 -12.88
C GLU A 474 -15.50 -14.67 -12.38
N ILE A 475 -14.77 -15.79 -12.20
CA ILE A 475 -15.31 -17.04 -11.64
C ILE A 475 -15.84 -16.83 -10.21
N ASP A 476 -15.13 -16.03 -9.41
CA ASP A 476 -15.53 -15.68 -8.03
C ASP A 476 -16.67 -14.65 -7.98
N GLY A 477 -17.15 -14.16 -9.14
CA GLY A 477 -18.21 -13.16 -9.21
C GLY A 477 -17.78 -11.77 -8.73
N ILE A 478 -16.47 -11.50 -8.68
CA ILE A 478 -15.93 -10.22 -8.22
C ILE A 478 -16.09 -9.18 -9.34
N PRO A 479 -16.78 -8.05 -9.11
CA PRO A 479 -16.94 -7.01 -10.11
C PRO A 479 -15.59 -6.43 -10.56
N LYS A 480 -15.52 -5.95 -11.80
CA LYS A 480 -14.31 -5.42 -12.42
C LYS A 480 -13.67 -4.27 -11.62
N HIS A 481 -14.46 -3.32 -11.11
CA HIS A 481 -13.97 -2.27 -10.20
C HIS A 481 -13.38 -2.76 -8.88
N ASN A 482 -13.55 -4.04 -8.53
CA ASN A 482 -12.93 -4.67 -7.36
C ASN A 482 -11.75 -5.58 -7.73
N THR A 483 -11.22 -5.50 -8.96
CA THR A 483 -10.09 -6.33 -9.42
C THR A 483 -8.86 -6.22 -8.50
N HIS A 484 -8.61 -5.02 -7.98
CA HIS A 484 -7.46 -4.73 -7.12
C HIS A 484 -7.73 -4.94 -5.62
N ASP A 485 -8.91 -5.46 -5.25
CA ASP A 485 -9.24 -5.82 -3.86
C ASP A 485 -8.70 -7.23 -3.55
N LEU A 486 -7.49 -7.32 -3.00
CA LEU A 486 -6.81 -8.60 -2.86
C LEU A 486 -7.17 -9.32 -1.57
N ALA A 487 -7.15 -8.59 -0.44
CA ALA A 487 -7.65 -9.06 0.84
C ALA A 487 -7.06 -10.41 1.29
N ASN A 488 -5.79 -10.65 0.96
CA ASN A 488 -5.09 -11.92 1.09
C ASN A 488 -3.61 -11.63 1.46
N PHE A 489 -3.13 -12.20 2.57
CA PHE A 489 -1.77 -11.95 3.05
C PHE A 489 -0.72 -12.74 2.26
N GLU A 490 -1.08 -13.90 1.72
CA GLU A 490 -0.22 -14.71 0.86
C GLU A 490 0.19 -13.95 -0.41
N TYR A 491 -0.61 -12.98 -0.84
CA TYR A 491 -0.24 -12.07 -1.92
C TYR A 491 0.96 -11.18 -1.56
N CYS A 492 1.09 -10.77 -0.29
CA CYS A 492 2.26 -10.05 0.19
C CYS A 492 3.49 -10.97 0.27
N ASP A 493 3.30 -12.22 0.71
CA ASP A 493 4.38 -13.21 0.79
C ASP A 493 4.90 -13.59 -0.61
N LYS A 494 4.01 -13.71 -1.59
CA LYS A 494 4.35 -13.91 -3.00
C LYS A 494 5.27 -12.81 -3.53
N TYR A 495 5.06 -11.56 -3.12
CA TYR A 495 5.97 -10.46 -3.44
C TYR A 495 7.34 -10.65 -2.83
N ALA A 496 7.39 -11.04 -1.55
CA ALA A 496 8.62 -11.32 -0.85
C ALA A 496 9.42 -12.45 -1.53
N ASP A 497 8.75 -13.50 -2.02
CA ASP A 497 9.37 -14.58 -2.81
C ASP A 497 10.04 -14.06 -4.09
N TYR A 498 9.39 -13.13 -4.81
CA TYR A 498 9.99 -12.53 -6.02
C TYR A 498 11.29 -11.80 -5.76
N ILE A 499 11.44 -11.20 -4.58
CA ILE A 499 12.61 -10.39 -4.21
C ILE A 499 13.57 -11.06 -3.23
N GLY A 500 13.30 -12.30 -2.80
CA GLY A 500 14.11 -13.00 -1.80
C GLY A 500 14.14 -12.26 -0.46
N PHE A 501 13.01 -11.68 -0.07
CA PHE A 501 12.85 -10.92 1.16
C PHE A 501 12.03 -11.74 2.18
N PRO A 502 12.13 -11.46 3.50
CA PRO A 502 11.29 -12.14 4.48
C PRO A 502 9.80 -11.99 4.17
N HIS A 503 9.05 -13.06 4.40
CA HIS A 503 7.59 -13.03 4.39
C HIS A 503 7.07 -12.05 5.44
N LEU A 504 5.83 -11.61 5.25
CA LEU A 504 5.15 -10.75 6.20
C LEU A 504 5.06 -11.46 7.56
N GLU A 505 5.38 -10.77 8.65
CA GLU A 505 5.48 -11.41 9.95
C GLU A 505 4.13 -11.96 10.41
N GLU A 506 4.11 -13.19 10.95
CA GLU A 506 2.87 -13.85 11.37
C GLU A 506 2.13 -13.08 12.47
N TRP A 507 2.84 -12.51 13.44
CA TRP A 507 2.25 -11.64 14.46
C TRP A 507 1.51 -10.45 13.83
N ARG A 508 1.99 -9.94 12.70
CA ARG A 508 1.39 -8.81 11.99
C ARG A 508 0.07 -9.20 11.32
N LYS A 509 0.04 -10.40 10.72
CA LYS A 509 -1.17 -11.00 10.13
C LYS A 509 -2.21 -11.26 11.21
N GLU A 510 -1.82 -11.88 12.33
CA GLU A 510 -2.71 -12.20 13.44
C GLU A 510 -3.26 -10.96 14.14
N LEU A 511 -2.42 -9.94 14.40
CA LEU A 511 -2.88 -8.66 14.94
C LEU A 511 -3.87 -7.97 14.00
N CYS A 512 -3.59 -7.99 12.69
CA CYS A 512 -4.52 -7.44 11.70
C CYS A 512 -5.88 -8.15 11.80
N LEU A 513 -5.91 -9.48 11.76
CA LEU A 513 -7.16 -10.25 11.87
C LEU A 513 -7.87 -10.03 13.20
N SER A 514 -7.12 -9.90 14.30
CA SER A 514 -7.66 -9.61 15.63
C SER A 514 -8.41 -8.29 15.66
N VAL A 515 -7.80 -7.22 15.13
CA VAL A 515 -8.41 -5.89 15.03
C VAL A 515 -9.69 -5.91 14.21
N LEU A 516 -9.72 -6.70 13.14
CA LEU A 516 -10.85 -6.79 12.25
C LEU A 516 -12.03 -7.54 12.87
N ARG A 517 -11.75 -8.64 13.58
CA ARG A 517 -12.74 -9.34 14.41
C ARG A 517 -13.28 -8.43 15.52
N ASN A 518 -12.41 -7.61 16.11
CA ASN A 518 -12.83 -6.65 17.13
C ASN A 518 -13.71 -5.54 16.54
N ALA A 519 -13.34 -4.96 15.40
CA ALA A 519 -14.12 -3.94 14.70
C ALA A 519 -15.48 -4.48 14.20
N ASP A 520 -15.54 -5.75 13.78
CA ASP A 520 -16.80 -6.43 13.44
C ASP A 520 -17.78 -6.43 14.61
N LYS A 521 -17.29 -6.60 15.85
CA LYS A 521 -18.13 -6.76 17.05
C LYS A 521 -18.36 -5.47 17.83
N ASN A 522 -17.39 -4.57 17.80
CA ASN A 522 -17.23 -3.42 18.70
C ASN A 522 -16.85 -2.15 17.92
N LEU A 523 -17.59 -1.84 16.85
CA LEU A 523 -17.23 -0.82 15.86
C LEU A 523 -16.95 0.58 16.44
N ASP A 524 -17.63 1.00 17.51
CA ASP A 524 -17.44 2.30 18.16
C ASP A 524 -16.27 2.33 19.15
N THR A 525 -15.81 1.17 19.63
CA THR A 525 -14.84 1.06 20.74
C THR A 525 -13.57 0.29 20.40
N TYR A 526 -13.48 -0.39 19.24
CA TYR A 526 -12.35 -1.27 18.89
C TYR A 526 -10.98 -0.58 18.90
N ARG A 527 -10.96 0.75 18.71
CA ARG A 527 -9.73 1.57 18.74
C ARG A 527 -9.20 1.80 20.16
N ASP A 528 -10.05 1.61 21.17
CA ASP A 528 -9.79 1.95 22.57
C ASP A 528 -9.92 0.73 23.51
N SER A 529 -10.55 -0.35 23.05
CA SER A 529 -10.75 -1.60 23.80
C SER A 529 -10.38 -2.81 22.93
N TYR A 530 -9.37 -3.58 23.34
CA TYR A 530 -8.83 -4.73 22.62
C TYR A 530 -8.28 -5.78 23.59
N ASP A 531 -8.35 -7.06 23.20
CA ASP A 531 -7.89 -8.21 23.99
C ASP A 531 -6.89 -9.06 23.18
N ASP A 532 -5.74 -8.44 22.88
CA ASP A 532 -4.68 -9.02 22.06
C ASP A 532 -3.28 -8.79 22.68
N SER A 533 -3.24 -8.67 24.02
CA SER A 533 -2.02 -8.38 24.78
C SER A 533 -0.90 -9.40 24.55
N GLU A 534 -1.23 -10.69 24.43
CA GLU A 534 -0.25 -11.75 24.14
C GLU A 534 0.37 -11.59 22.74
N MET A 535 -0.45 -11.34 21.71
CA MET A 535 0.01 -11.09 20.34
C MET A 535 0.86 -9.82 20.26
N LEU A 536 0.50 -8.80 21.04
CA LEU A 536 1.26 -7.56 21.13
C LEU A 536 2.63 -7.77 21.79
N GLN A 537 2.70 -8.63 22.81
CA GLN A 537 3.97 -9.01 23.44
C GLN A 537 4.87 -9.76 22.47
N GLU A 538 4.31 -10.69 21.68
CA GLU A 538 5.04 -11.39 20.61
C GLU A 538 5.58 -10.41 19.57
N ALA A 539 4.74 -9.46 19.12
CA ALA A 539 5.16 -8.42 18.18
C ALA A 539 6.37 -7.64 18.72
N TYR A 540 6.31 -7.14 19.97
CA TYR A 540 7.40 -6.36 20.56
C TYR A 540 8.69 -7.14 20.82
N GLN A 541 8.63 -8.48 20.86
CA GLN A 541 9.83 -9.33 20.96
C GLN A 541 10.47 -9.61 19.59
N SER A 542 9.80 -9.27 18.49
CA SER A 542 10.31 -9.52 17.15
C SER A 542 11.51 -8.61 16.81
N PRO A 543 12.40 -9.05 15.90
CA PRO A 543 13.53 -8.23 15.45
C PRO A 543 13.11 -6.85 14.93
N HIS A 544 11.92 -6.75 14.35
CA HIS A 544 11.33 -5.51 13.86
C HIS A 544 11.36 -4.39 14.92
N PHE A 545 10.99 -4.69 16.17
CA PHE A 545 11.01 -3.72 17.26
C PHE A 545 12.30 -3.77 18.11
N ALA A 546 13.07 -4.86 18.05
CA ALA A 546 14.25 -5.07 18.89
C ALA A 546 15.47 -4.20 18.53
N HIS A 547 15.57 -3.68 17.30
CA HIS A 547 16.70 -2.86 16.85
C HIS A 547 16.66 -1.40 17.34
N LEU A 548 15.58 -1.00 18.00
CA LEU A 548 15.43 0.35 18.54
C LEU A 548 16.03 0.38 19.94
N GLY A 549 17.27 0.85 20.06
CA GLY A 549 17.88 1.11 21.37
C GLY A 549 17.03 2.09 22.20
N PRO A 550 17.15 2.06 23.53
CA PRO A 550 16.39 2.95 24.41
C PRO A 550 16.66 4.45 24.18
N GLU A 551 17.73 4.80 23.45
CA GLU A 551 18.12 6.17 23.13
C GLU A 551 17.59 6.69 21.77
N THR A 552 16.88 5.87 20.99
CA THR A 552 16.30 6.31 19.70
C THR A 552 14.96 7.06 19.88
N PHE A 553 14.56 7.41 21.12
CA PHE A 553 13.23 7.95 21.46
C PHE A 553 13.23 9.21 22.33
#